data_AF-A0AAD6PU43-F1
#
_entry.id   AF-A0AAD6PU43-F1
#
_cell.length_a   1.000
_cell.length_b   1.000
_cell.length_c   1.000
_cell.angle_alpha   90.00
_cell.angle_beta   90.00
_cell.angle_gamma   90.00
#
_symmetry.space_group_name_H-M   'P 1'
#
loop_
_entity.id
_entity.type
_entity.pdbx_description
1 polymer ?
#
loop_
_entity_poly.entity_id
_entity_poly.type
_entity_poly.pdbx_seq_one_letter_code
_entity_poly.pdbx_strand_id
1 'polypeptide(L)'
;MADEAWLLGLKAWKEVENYDGNEIGQSSLYEGKIESCPLWVSMSGEELAGGEKLMLLPCGLAAGSSITIVGTPHHAHQEYVPPAYKVEEW
;
A
#
# COMPACT_ATOMS: atom_id res chain seq x y z
N MET A 1 -14.96 -29.10 -1.07
CA MET A 1 -14.13 -27.90 -1.35
C MET A 1 -14.21 -26.85 -0.25
N ALA A 2 -15.38 -26.36 0.19
CA ALA A 2 -15.44 -25.35 1.27
C ALA A 2 -14.99 -25.90 2.65
N ASP A 3 -15.29 -27.17 2.90
CA ASP A 3 -14.87 -27.95 4.05
C ASP A 3 -13.35 -28.18 4.12
N GLU A 4 -12.74 -28.48 2.99
CA GLU A 4 -11.28 -28.66 2.87
C GLU A 4 -10.54 -27.34 3.12
N ALA A 5 -11.04 -26.24 2.53
CA ALA A 5 -10.47 -24.90 2.74
C ALA A 5 -10.56 -24.47 4.21
N TRP A 6 -11.67 -24.79 4.90
CA TRP A 6 -11.86 -24.46 6.31
C TRP A 6 -10.88 -25.22 7.22
N LEU A 7 -10.67 -26.51 6.97
CA LEU A 7 -9.72 -27.33 7.73
C LEU A 7 -8.27 -26.87 7.52
N LEU A 8 -7.91 -26.51 6.28
CA LEU A 8 -6.58 -25.99 5.96
C LEU A 8 -6.33 -24.62 6.61
N GLY A 9 -7.33 -23.75 6.61
CA GLY A 9 -7.27 -22.45 7.28
C GLY A 9 -7.09 -22.58 8.80
N LEU A 10 -7.84 -23.47 9.44
CA LEU A 10 -7.71 -23.74 10.88
C LEU A 10 -6.32 -24.26 11.25
N LYS A 11 -5.74 -25.12 10.41
CA LYS A 11 -4.39 -25.65 10.63
C LYS A 11 -3.35 -24.54 10.53
N ALA A 12 -3.41 -23.72 9.48
CA ALA A 12 -2.51 -22.59 9.29
C ALA A 12 -2.61 -21.57 10.43
N TRP A 13 -3.82 -21.31 10.94
CA TRP A 13 -4.03 -20.38 12.06
C TRP A 13 -3.35 -20.86 13.34
N LYS A 14 -3.43 -22.17 13.62
CA LYS A 14 -2.80 -22.78 14.79
C LYS A 14 -1.26 -22.77 14.69
N GLU A 15 -0.71 -22.89 13.49
CA GLU A 15 0.74 -22.77 13.27
C GLU A 15 1.25 -21.35 13.56
N VAL A 16 0.47 -20.32 13.23
CA VAL A 16 0.80 -18.91 13.56
C VAL A 16 0.72 -18.63 15.06
N GLU A 17 -0.30 -19.15 15.75
CA GLU A 17 -0.43 -18.95 17.21
C GLU A 17 0.71 -19.56 18.03
N ASN A 18 1.34 -20.63 17.53
CA ASN A 18 2.45 -21.31 18.19
C ASN A 18 3.82 -20.81 17.72
N TYR A 19 3.88 -19.79 16.86
CA TYR A 19 5.14 -19.20 16.41
C TYR A 19 5.72 -18.32 17.51
N ASP A 20 6.88 -18.70 18.03
CA ASP A 20 7.56 -18.09 19.18
C ASP A 20 8.51 -16.93 18.79
N GLY A 21 8.51 -16.52 17.50
CA GLY A 21 9.18 -15.31 17.02
C GLY A 21 10.71 -15.33 17.08
N ASN A 22 11.32 -16.43 17.51
CA ASN A 22 12.74 -16.50 17.85
C ASN A 22 13.66 -16.72 16.63
N GLU A 23 13.08 -16.92 15.45
CA GLU A 23 13.81 -17.18 14.19
C GLU A 23 13.89 -15.97 13.26
N ILE A 24 13.34 -14.81 13.65
CA ILE A 24 13.69 -13.53 13.00
C ILE A 24 15.00 -13.04 13.63
N GLY A 25 16.02 -13.90 13.59
CA GLY A 25 17.40 -13.51 13.76
C GLY A 25 17.68 -12.53 12.64
N GLN A 26 17.59 -11.25 12.96
CA GLN A 26 17.84 -10.14 12.05
C GLN A 26 19.20 -10.37 11.43
N SER A 27 19.19 -10.87 10.19
CA SER A 27 20.32 -10.82 9.28
C SER A 27 20.91 -9.42 9.41
N SER A 28 22.19 -9.37 9.75
CA SER A 28 23.03 -8.20 9.97
C SER A 28 23.16 -7.32 8.72
N LEU A 29 22.04 -6.77 8.24
CA LEU A 29 21.92 -6.12 6.94
C LEU A 29 21.81 -4.59 6.99
N TYR A 30 22.24 -3.95 8.08
CA TYR A 30 22.27 -2.48 8.10
C TYR A 30 23.51 -1.93 8.82
N GLU A 31 24.69 -2.19 8.25
CA GLU A 31 25.87 -1.34 8.43
C GLU A 31 25.78 -0.12 7.50
N GLY A 32 24.71 0.66 7.70
CA GLY A 32 24.44 1.92 7.05
C GLY A 32 23.58 2.69 8.02
N LYS A 33 23.98 3.92 8.36
CA LYS A 33 23.26 4.84 9.25
C LYS A 33 21.75 4.63 9.08
N ILE A 34 21.08 4.10 10.11
CA ILE A 34 19.63 3.92 10.10
C ILE A 34 19.04 5.32 10.00
N GLU A 35 18.74 5.75 8.77
CA GLU A 35 18.03 6.99 8.52
C GLU A 35 16.69 6.84 9.24
N SER A 36 16.47 7.70 10.24
CA SER A 36 15.25 7.65 11.03
C SER A 36 14.08 7.87 10.10
N CYS A 37 13.16 6.91 10.05
CA CYS A 37 11.93 7.06 9.31
C CYS A 37 11.14 8.24 9.89
N PRO A 38 10.76 9.23 9.07
CA PRO A 38 10.08 10.42 9.57
C PRO A 38 8.66 10.06 10.04
N LEU A 39 8.19 10.67 11.13
CA LEU A 39 6.83 10.47 11.64
C LEU A 39 5.77 11.10 10.72
N TRP A 40 6.14 12.14 9.98
CA TRP A 40 5.29 12.82 9.02
C TRP A 40 6.17 13.47 7.93
N VAL A 41 5.60 13.71 6.76
CA VAL A 41 6.27 14.38 5.64
C VAL A 41 5.27 15.27 4.91
N SER A 42 5.73 16.42 4.42
CA SER A 42 4.95 17.32 3.56
C SER A 42 5.82 17.81 2.41
N MET A 43 5.18 18.03 1.27
CA MET A 43 5.81 18.59 0.08
C MET A 43 4.90 19.66 -0.51
N SER A 44 5.48 20.78 -0.93
CA SER A 44 4.74 21.86 -1.59
C SER A 44 4.37 21.47 -3.03
N GLY A 45 3.40 22.21 -3.60
CA GLY A 45 3.03 22.03 -5.00
C GLY A 45 4.17 22.38 -5.97
N GLU A 46 5.04 23.32 -5.61
CA GLU A 46 6.21 23.72 -6.41
C GLU A 46 7.26 22.60 -6.45
N GLU A 47 7.54 21.97 -5.31
CA GLU A 47 8.43 20.80 -5.22
C GLU A 47 7.85 19.60 -5.99
N LEU A 48 6.54 19.38 -5.92
CA LEU A 48 5.87 18.34 -6.69
C LEU A 48 5.94 18.61 -8.20
N ALA A 49 5.77 19.86 -8.63
CA ALA A 49 5.74 20.26 -10.03
C ALA A 49 7.13 20.33 -10.67
N GLY A 50 8.15 20.66 -9.89
CA GLY A 50 9.54 20.76 -10.36
C GLY A 50 10.25 19.41 -10.55
N GLY A 51 9.69 18.32 -10.00
CA GLY A 51 10.23 16.96 -10.10
C GLY A 51 9.34 15.98 -10.87
N GLU A 52 9.43 14.70 -10.54
CA GLU A 52 8.68 13.60 -11.19
C GLU A 52 7.20 13.52 -10.77
N LYS A 53 6.67 14.53 -10.07
CA LYS A 53 5.33 14.52 -9.45
C LYS A 53 5.12 13.32 -8.52
N LEU A 54 6.17 12.93 -7.80
CA LEU A 54 6.18 11.82 -6.85
C LEU A 54 6.50 12.30 -5.44
N MET A 55 5.84 11.69 -4.45
CA MET A 55 6.07 11.94 -3.03
C MET A 55 6.27 10.61 -2.31
N LEU A 56 7.35 10.51 -1.52
CA LEU A 56 7.59 9.35 -0.68
C LEU A 56 6.78 9.45 0.61
N LEU A 57 6.11 8.36 0.96
CA LEU A 57 5.34 8.26 2.20
C LEU A 57 6.23 7.79 3.36
N PRO A 58 5.88 8.14 4.61
CA PRO A 58 6.52 7.56 5.79
C PRO A 58 6.41 6.04 5.76
N CYS A 59 7.46 5.35 6.21
CA CYS A 59 7.40 3.91 6.42
C CYS A 59 6.42 3.58 7.57
N GLY A 60 5.81 2.39 7.53
CA GLY A 60 4.99 1.91 8.65
C GLY A 60 3.65 2.61 8.81
N LEU A 61 2.98 2.99 7.71
CA LEU A 61 1.59 3.44 7.75
C LEU A 61 0.71 2.39 8.46
N ALA A 62 -0.08 2.85 9.43
CA ALA A 62 -0.92 2.00 10.27
C ALA A 62 -2.38 2.50 10.26
N ALA A 63 -3.28 1.73 10.85
CA ALA A 63 -4.66 2.16 11.03
C ALA A 63 -4.71 3.48 11.82
N GLY A 64 -5.41 4.47 11.28
CA GLY A 64 -5.50 5.82 11.85
C GLY A 64 -4.54 6.85 11.24
N SER A 65 -3.58 6.43 10.40
CA SER A 65 -2.81 7.37 9.57
C SER A 65 -3.71 8.01 8.50
N SER A 66 -3.45 9.28 8.16
CA SER A 66 -4.19 10.01 7.11
C SER A 66 -3.23 10.69 6.14
N ILE A 67 -3.59 10.73 4.86
CA ILE A 67 -2.86 11.45 3.81
C ILE A 67 -3.78 12.55 3.27
N THR A 68 -3.29 13.78 3.23
CA THR A 68 -4.04 14.94 2.74
C THR A 68 -3.38 15.47 1.47
N ILE A 69 -4.16 15.62 0.41
CA ILE A 69 -3.71 16.15 -0.88
C ILE A 69 -4.60 17.34 -1.24
N VAL A 70 -3.97 18.48 -1.56
CA VAL A 70 -4.65 19.69 -2.03
C VAL A 70 -4.18 19.96 -3.44
N GLY A 71 -5.11 20.02 -4.39
CA GLY A 71 -4.81 20.27 -5.78
C GLY A 71 -5.98 20.88 -6.53
N THR A 72 -5.68 21.55 -7.64
CA THR A 72 -6.69 22.12 -8.53
C THR A 72 -7.07 21.06 -9.58
N PRO A 73 -8.34 20.64 -9.66
CA PRO A 73 -8.75 19.69 -10.70
C PRO A 73 -8.63 20.32 -12.08
N HIS A 74 -8.44 19.47 -13.10
CA HIS A 74 -8.51 19.90 -14.49
C HIS A 74 -9.91 20.42 -14.84
N HIS A 75 -9.99 21.29 -15.85
CA HIS A 75 -11.27 21.73 -16.38
C HIS A 75 -12.11 20.54 -16.88
N ALA A 76 -13.41 20.62 -16.63
CA ALA A 76 -14.36 19.63 -17.09
C ALA A 76 -14.28 19.49 -18.60
N HIS A 77 -14.11 18.25 -19.05
CA HIS A 77 -14.12 17.87 -20.45
C HIS A 77 -14.88 16.55 -20.58
N GLN A 78 -15.37 16.25 -21.78
CA GLN A 78 -16.03 14.98 -22.04
C GLN A 78 -14.96 13.88 -22.05
N GLU A 79 -14.92 13.07 -20.99
CA GLU A 79 -14.12 11.85 -20.97
C GLU A 79 -14.68 10.87 -22.00
N TYR A 80 -13.77 10.15 -22.68
CA TYR A 80 -14.14 9.13 -23.64
C TYR A 80 -14.99 8.06 -22.95
N VAL A 81 -16.27 7.99 -23.30
CA VAL A 81 -17.16 6.91 -22.88
C VAL A 81 -16.81 5.71 -23.78
N PRO A 82 -16.21 4.62 -23.27
CA PRO A 82 -16.00 3.45 -24.09
C PRO A 82 -17.34 2.99 -24.64
N PRO A 83 -17.45 2.66 -25.93
CA PRO A 83 -18.68 2.13 -26.48
C PRO A 83 -19.04 0.88 -25.67
N ALA A 84 -20.26 0.82 -25.15
CA ALA A 84 -20.78 -0.38 -24.53
C ALA A 84 -20.72 -1.50 -25.56
N TYR A 85 -19.80 -2.44 -25.40
CA TYR A 85 -19.79 -3.65 -26.21
C TYR A 85 -21.06 -4.43 -25.86
N LYS A 86 -21.84 -4.77 -26.89
CA LYS A 86 -22.92 -5.75 -26.71
C LYS A 86 -22.24 -7.08 -26.40
N VAL A 87 -22.48 -7.60 -25.21
CA VAL A 87 -22.29 -9.03 -24.95
C VAL A 87 -23.34 -9.76 -25.79
N GLU A 88 -22.90 -10.40 -26.87
CA GLU A 88 -23.72 -11.45 -27.49
C GLU A 88 -23.70 -12.66 -26.55
N GLU A 89 -24.86 -12.98 -25.99
CA GLU A 89 -25.09 -14.23 -25.27
C GLU A 89 -25.01 -15.40 -26.25
N TRP A 90 -24.06 -16.31 -26.01
CA TRP A 90 -23.98 -17.63 -26.64
C TRP A 90 -24.46 -18.69 -25.66
#